data_AF-A0A914QJI9-F1
#
_entry.id   AF-A0A914QJI9-F1
#
_cell.length_a   1.000
_cell.length_b   1.000
_cell.length_c   1.000
_cell.angle_alpha   90.00
_cell.angle_beta   90.00
_cell.angle_gamma   90.00
#
_symmetry.space_group_name_H-M   'P 1'
#
loop_
_entity.id
_entity.type
_entity.pdbx_description
1 polymer ?
#
loop_
_entity_poly.entity_id
_entity_poly.type
_entity_poly.pdbx_seq_one_letter_code
_entity_poly.pdbx_strand_id
1 'polypeptide(L)'
;MGGKEQNSPIYISRIIPGGVADRQGGLKRGDQLISVNGVNVERECHEKAVSLLKSAKGTVKLVVRYTPQLLDEMERRFEEQRRRIQGQSPTFQKPAAS
;
A
#
# COMPACT_ATOMS: atom_id res chain seq x y z
N MET A 1 1.73 1.99 1.17
CA MET A 1 1.00 2.51 2.37
C MET A 1 1.04 1.47 3.48
N GLY A 2 0.54 1.81 4.68
CA GLY A 2 0.54 0.92 5.84
C GLY A 2 1.90 0.82 6.54
N GLY A 3 1.98 0.02 7.60
CA GLY A 3 3.11 -0.05 8.53
C GLY A 3 2.64 -0.39 9.94
N LYS A 4 3.57 -0.85 10.78
CA LYS A 4 3.30 -1.20 12.19
C LYS A 4 2.62 -0.07 12.96
N GLU A 5 2.99 1.19 12.72
CA GLU A 5 2.41 2.37 13.39
C GLU A 5 0.92 2.57 13.06
N GLN A 6 0.44 1.97 11.97
CA GLN A 6 -0.96 1.96 11.55
C GLN A 6 -1.65 0.61 11.84
N ASN A 7 -0.98 -0.30 12.57
CA ASN A 7 -1.39 -1.68 12.81
C ASN A 7 -1.84 -2.39 11.51
N SER A 8 -1.03 -2.25 10.47
CA SER A 8 -1.39 -2.58 9.09
C SER A 8 -0.17 -3.11 8.32
N PRO A 9 -0.32 -4.12 7.45
CA PRO A 9 0.76 -4.52 6.54
C PRO A 9 1.15 -3.39 5.58
N ILE A 10 2.34 -3.51 4.99
CA ILE A 10 2.83 -2.56 3.97
C ILE A 10 2.43 -3.05 2.58
N TYR A 11 1.76 -2.17 1.82
CA TYR A 11 1.26 -2.47 0.48
C TYR A 11 1.81 -1.56 -0.61
N ILE A 12 1.97 -2.15 -1.80
CA ILE A 12 2.08 -1.42 -3.07
C ILE A 12 0.68 -0.93 -3.45
N SER A 13 0.42 0.36 -3.22
CA SER A 13 -0.85 1.00 -3.58
C SER A 13 -0.79 1.73 -4.93
N ARG A 14 0.42 2.04 -5.40
CA ARG A 14 0.66 2.72 -6.66
C ARG A 14 1.98 2.30 -7.27
N ILE A 15 1.98 2.17 -8.59
CA ILE A 15 3.20 2.05 -9.41
C ILE A 15 3.29 3.32 -10.25
N ILE A 16 4.50 3.88 -10.33
CA ILE A 16 4.77 5.09 -11.10
C ILE A 16 4.94 4.69 -12.57
N PRO A 17 4.07 5.17 -13.49
CA PRO A 17 4.20 4.86 -14.92
C PRO A 17 5.57 5.26 -15.47
N GLY A 18 6.17 4.41 -16.29
CA GLY A 18 7.53 4.59 -16.84
C GLY A 18 8.67 4.39 -15.82
N GLY A 19 8.35 4.15 -14.55
CA GLY A 19 9.33 3.86 -13.50
C GLY A 19 10.01 2.51 -13.68
N VAL A 20 11.03 2.22 -12.85
CA VAL A 20 11.74 0.93 -12.89
C VAL A 20 10.79 -0.24 -12.58
N ALA A 21 9.96 -0.09 -11.55
CA ALA A 21 8.96 -1.10 -11.16
C ALA A 21 7.92 -1.39 -12.25
N ASP A 22 7.48 -0.33 -12.95
CA ASP A 22 6.51 -0.43 -14.05
C ASP A 22 7.11 -1.15 -15.25
N ARG A 23 8.32 -0.73 -15.67
CA ARG A 23 9.03 -1.33 -16.81
C ARG A 23 9.43 -2.79 -16.58
N GLN A 24 9.71 -3.17 -15.33
CA GLN A 24 9.97 -4.56 -14.98
C GLN A 24 8.69 -5.41 -15.01
N GLY A 25 7.53 -4.80 -14.73
CA GLY A 25 6.21 -5.45 -14.82
C GLY A 25 5.91 -6.51 -13.76
N GLY A 26 6.84 -6.78 -12.84
CA GLY A 26 6.69 -7.82 -11.81
C GLY A 26 5.92 -7.40 -10.56
N LEU A 27 5.68 -6.09 -10.39
CA LEU A 27 4.92 -5.54 -9.27
C LEU A 27 3.58 -5.03 -9.76
N LYS A 28 2.58 -5.06 -8.88
CA LYS A 28 1.24 -4.49 -9.13
C LYS A 28 0.61 -3.91 -7.87
N ARG A 29 -0.40 -3.07 -8.04
CA ARG A 29 -1.25 -2.64 -6.94
C ARG A 29 -1.86 -3.87 -6.26
N GLY A 30 -1.85 -3.89 -4.93
CA GLY A 30 -2.36 -5.01 -4.13
C GLY A 30 -1.30 -6.00 -3.69
N ASP A 31 -0.04 -5.82 -4.11
CA ASP A 31 1.07 -6.58 -3.55
C ASP A 31 1.37 -6.12 -2.11
N GLN A 32 1.31 -7.06 -1.17
CA GLN A 32 1.85 -6.90 0.18
C GLN A 32 3.36 -7.09 0.14
N LEU A 33 4.10 -6.15 0.71
CA LEU A 33 5.55 -6.23 0.83
C LEU A 33 5.93 -7.14 2.01
N ILE A 34 6.69 -8.20 1.72
CA ILE A 34 7.12 -9.20 2.70
C ILE A 34 8.58 -8.96 3.11
N SER A 35 9.46 -8.71 2.14
CA SER A 35 10.87 -8.41 2.41
C SER A 35 11.49 -7.49 1.37
N VAL A 36 12.54 -6.78 1.79
CA VAL A 36 13.41 -5.94 0.95
C VAL A 36 14.84 -6.41 1.13
N ASN A 37 15.47 -6.88 0.05
CA ASN A 37 16.84 -7.40 0.05
C ASN A 37 17.09 -8.45 1.15
N GLY A 38 16.09 -9.32 1.39
CA GLY A 38 16.16 -10.39 2.40
C GLY A 38 15.77 -9.96 3.81
N VAL A 39 15.59 -8.66 4.09
CA VAL A 39 15.10 -8.17 5.38
C VAL A 39 13.57 -8.25 5.41
N ASN A 40 13.00 -9.04 6.32
CA ASN A 40 11.55 -9.11 6.52
C ASN A 40 11.01 -7.76 7.02
N VAL A 41 9.91 -7.30 6.45
CA VAL A 41 9.25 -6.02 6.79
C VAL A 41 7.77 -6.17 7.12
N GLU A 42 7.25 -7.40 7.27
CA GLU A 42 5.81 -7.64 7.49
C GLU A 42 5.30 -7.00 8.78
N ARG A 43 6.16 -6.85 9.80
CA ARG A 43 5.83 -6.27 11.10
C ARG A 43 6.64 -5.00 11.41
N GLU A 44 7.21 -4.38 10.39
CA GLU A 44 8.03 -3.19 10.53
C GLU A 44 7.22 -1.91 10.30
N CYS A 45 7.76 -0.79 10.79
CA CYS A 45 7.17 0.52 10.52
C CYS A 45 7.34 0.92 9.05
N HIS A 46 6.43 1.76 8.54
CA HIS A 46 6.49 2.23 7.15
C HIS A 46 7.86 2.82 6.79
N GLU A 47 8.39 3.67 7.67
CA GLU A 47 9.66 4.37 7.48
C GLU A 47 10.85 3.41 7.35
N LYS A 48 10.82 2.27 8.04
CA LYS A 48 11.88 1.26 7.95
C LYS A 48 11.94 0.66 6.56
N ALA A 49 10.79 0.27 5.99
CA ALA A 49 10.71 -0.26 4.63
C ALA A 49 11.16 0.79 3.61
N VAL A 50 10.73 2.05 3.77
CA VAL A 50 11.15 3.17 2.91
C VAL A 50 12.66 3.38 2.98
N SER A 51 13.24 3.33 4.19
CA SER A 51 14.68 3.47 4.38
C SER A 51 15.47 2.35 3.70
N LEU A 52 15.00 1.09 3.81
CA LEU A 52 15.61 -0.05 3.10
C LEU A 52 15.57 0.13 1.58
N LEU A 53 14.44 0.58 1.04
CA LEU A 53 14.29 0.84 -0.39
C LEU A 53 15.19 1.99 -0.87
N LYS A 54 15.28 3.08 -0.10
CA LYS A 54 16.11 4.25 -0.43
C LYS A 54 17.61 3.99 -0.32
N SER A 55 18.03 3.15 0.62
CA SER A 55 19.44 2.81 0.85
C SER A 55 19.96 1.73 -0.09
N ALA A 56 19.06 0.99 -0.75
CA ALA A 56 19.45 -0.02 -1.72
C ALA A 56 20.15 0.62 -2.94
N LYS A 57 21.22 -0.02 -3.40
CA LYS A 57 22.00 0.39 -4.58
C LYS A 57 21.93 -0.70 -5.63
N GLY A 58 21.79 -0.31 -6.90
CA GLY A 58 21.67 -1.25 -8.01
C GLY A 58 20.35 -2.01 -7.98
N THR A 59 20.41 -3.33 -7.81
CA THR A 59 19.24 -4.22 -7.87
C THR A 59 18.59 -4.37 -6.51
N VAL A 60 17.27 -4.14 -6.46
CA VAL A 60 16.44 -4.42 -5.28
C VAL A 60 15.71 -5.73 -5.46
N LYS A 61 15.85 -6.66 -4.51
CA LYS A 61 15.09 -7.91 -4.46
C LYS A 61 13.91 -7.75 -3.51
N LEU A 62 12.71 -7.89 -4.02
CA LEU A 62 11.48 -7.84 -3.23
C LEU A 62 10.85 -9.23 -3.17
N VAL A 63 10.35 -9.60 -2.00
CA VAL A 63 9.39 -10.69 -1.88
C VAL A 63 8.04 -10.06 -1.58
N VAL A 64 7.04 -10.42 -2.38
CA VAL A 64 5.68 -9.89 -2.29
C VAL A 64 4.66 -11.00 -2.26
N ARG A 65 3.48 -10.70 -1.72
CA ARG A 65 2.30 -11.57 -1.73
C ARG A 65 1.15 -10.79 -2.34
N TYR A 66 0.55 -11.31 -3.40
CA TYR A 66 -0.57 -10.62 -4.05
C TYR A 66 -1.87 -10.82 -3.25
N THR A 67 -2.36 -9.76 -2.60
CA THR A 67 -3.59 -9.76 -1.77
C THR A 67 -4.40 -8.48 -2.00
N PRO A 68 -4.91 -8.25 -3.23
CA PRO A 68 -5.55 -6.99 -3.60
C PRO A 68 -6.85 -6.71 -2.82
N GLN A 69 -7.62 -7.74 -2.47
CA GLN A 69 -8.86 -7.58 -1.71
C GLN A 69 -8.59 -6.98 -0.32
N LEU A 70 -7.50 -7.41 0.31
CA LEU A 70 -7.12 -6.88 1.63
C LEU A 70 -6.65 -5.42 1.52
N LEU A 71 -5.96 -5.05 0.43
CA LEU A 71 -5.66 -3.64 0.17
C LEU A 71 -6.95 -2.80 0.02
N ASP A 72 -7.91 -3.28 -0.77
CA ASP A 72 -9.18 -2.57 -1.00
C ASP A 72 -9.96 -2.36 0.31
N GLU A 73 -10.04 -3.41 1.15
CA GLU A 73 -10.66 -3.33 2.48
C GLU A 73 -9.96 -2.32 3.40
N MET A 74 -8.63 -2.32 3.38
CA MET A 74 -7.83 -1.40 4.17
C MET A 74 -7.99 0.05 3.70
N GLU A 75 -7.96 0.31 2.39
CA GLU A 75 -8.19 1.64 1.83
C GLU A 75 -9.56 2.19 2.22
N ARG A 76 -10.63 1.38 2.12
CA ARG A 76 -11.97 1.76 2.58
C ARG A 76 -11.99 2.14 4.07
N ARG A 77 -11.36 1.32 4.92
CA ARG A 77 -11.27 1.61 6.37
C ARG A 77 -10.55 2.93 6.65
N PHE A 78 -9.42 3.18 5.98
CA PHE A 78 -8.67 4.43 6.14
C PHE A 78 -9.49 5.64 5.68
N GLU A 79 -10.22 5.53 4.57
CA GLU A 79 -11.11 6.59 4.08
C GLU A 79 -12.25 6.90 5.05
N GLU A 80 -12.91 5.88 5.57
CA GLU A 80 -13.97 6.04 6.58
C GLU A 80 -13.46 6.73 7.84
N GLN A 81 -12.29 6.31 8.34
CA GLN A 81 -11.68 6.91 9.51
C GLN A 81 -11.26 8.37 9.26
N ARG A 82 -10.72 8.67 8.06
CA ARG A 82 -10.40 10.05 7.65
C ARG A 82 -11.66 10.92 7.57
N ARG A 83 -12.76 10.41 7.00
CA ARG A 83 -14.06 11.13 6.94
C ARG A 83 -14.59 11.46 8.32
N ARG A 84 -14.50 10.51 9.26
CA ARG A 84 -14.91 10.71 10.66
C ARG A 84 -14.10 11.78 11.38
N ILE A 85 -12.78 11.81 11.18
CA ILE A 85 -11.88 12.78 11.83
C ILE A 85 -12.00 14.18 11.21
N GLN A 86 -12.27 14.28 9.90
CA GLN A 86 -12.36 15.55 9.18
C GLN A 86 -13.76 16.19 9.16
N GLY A 87 -14.73 15.68 9.92
CA GLY A 87 -16.04 16.32 10.08
C GLY A 87 -16.90 16.41 8.81
N GLN A 88 -16.63 15.60 7.78
CA GLN A 88 -17.51 15.53 6.62
C GLN A 88 -18.61 14.49 6.86
N SER A 89 -19.79 14.99 7.24
CA SER A 89 -21.06 14.28 7.18
C SER A 89 -21.32 13.75 5.75
N PRO A 90 -21.94 12.57 5.58
CA PRO A 90 -22.25 12.06 4.26
C PRO A 90 -23.40 12.88 3.65
N THR A 91 -23.12 13.58 2.56
CA THR A 91 -24.12 14.04 1.59
C THR A 91 -23.62 13.61 0.21
N PHE A 92 -24.38 13.00 -0.70
CA PHE A 92 -25.78 12.67 -0.79
C PHE A 92 -25.90 11.48 -1.77
N GLN A 93 -26.98 10.70 -1.70
CA GLN A 93 -27.34 9.65 -2.66
C GLN A 93 -27.34 10.15 -4.11
N LYS A 94 -27.16 9.22 -5.06
CA LYS A 94 -27.82 9.34 -6.37
C LYS A 94 -29.01 8.35 -6.39
N PRO A 95 -30.23 8.78 -6.78
CA PRO A 95 -31.39 7.89 -6.89
C PRO A 95 -31.28 6.96 -8.11
N ALA A 96 -32.12 5.93 -8.07
CA ALA A 96 -32.18 4.76 -8.94
C ALA A 96 -32.37 5.04 -10.44
N ALA A 97 -31.97 4.05 -11.26
CA ALA A 97 -32.43 3.89 -12.63
C ALA A 97 -32.85 2.43 -12.86
N SER A 98 -34.14 2.16 -12.76
CA SER A 98 -35.00 1.37 -13.67
C SER A 98 -36.37 1.18 -13.01
#